data_AF-A0A3N5J885-F1
#
_entry.id   AF-A0A3N5J885-F1
#
_cell.length_a   1.000
_cell.length_b   1.000
_cell.length_c   1.000
_cell.angle_alpha   90.00
_cell.angle_beta   90.00
_cell.angle_gamma   90.00
#
_symmetry.space_group_name_H-M   'P 1'
#
loop_
_entity.id
_entity.type
_entity.pdbx_description
1 polymer ?
#
loop_
_entity_poly.entity_id
_entity_poly.type
_entity_poly.pdbx_seq_one_letter_code
_entity_poly.pdbx_strand_id
1 'polypeptide(L)'
;MKSKSVKVDFLARVEGEGGISVKVRDDRVVDVQMRIFEPPRFFEAFLRERHFLEVPDITARICGICPVAYQMSACQAIEAAFGVRVNSGIRDLRRLLFAGEWIESHGLHIYMLHAPDFLGYEDGLQLAKDHPDAVKRGLKLKKIGNELMTIVGGREIHPVNVRVGGFYRLPDLRTLKAFTDQLKWARDAAVETIRWTATLPFPDFEMDFAFVSLRHPDE
;
A
#
# COMPACT_ATOMS: atom_id res chain seq x y z
N MET A 1 -40.39 14.07 -13.18
CA MET A 1 -39.02 14.09 -12.64
C MET A 1 -38.18 13.09 -13.40
N LYS A 2 -37.00 13.50 -13.88
CA LYS A 2 -36.10 12.59 -14.60
C LYS A 2 -35.23 11.91 -13.55
N SER A 3 -35.28 10.58 -13.50
CA SER A 3 -34.45 9.75 -12.63
C SER A 3 -33.53 8.91 -13.49
N LYS A 4 -32.24 8.91 -13.19
CA LYS A 4 -31.22 8.06 -13.83
C LYS A 4 -30.50 7.25 -12.76
N SER A 5 -30.11 6.04 -13.12
CA SER A 5 -29.28 5.17 -12.27
C SER A 5 -28.07 4.74 -13.07
N VAL A 6 -26.89 5.01 -12.53
CA VAL A 6 -25.60 4.55 -13.07
C VAL A 6 -25.12 3.43 -12.18
N LYS A 7 -24.76 2.29 -12.79
CA LYS A 7 -24.19 1.15 -12.09
C LYS A 7 -22.86 0.80 -12.72
N VAL A 8 -21.84 0.72 -11.89
CA VAL A 8 -20.55 0.14 -12.22
C VAL A 8 -20.46 -1.15 -11.41
N ASP A 9 -20.60 -2.28 -12.08
CA ASP A 9 -20.67 -3.58 -11.39
C ASP A 9 -19.31 -4.01 -10.84
N PHE A 10 -18.22 -3.66 -11.52
CA PHE A 10 -16.86 -3.94 -11.11
C PHE A 10 -16.00 -2.68 -11.23
N LEU A 11 -15.41 -2.26 -10.12
CA LEU A 11 -14.38 -1.24 -10.07
C LEU A 11 -13.07 -1.84 -10.57
N ALA A 12 -12.50 -1.25 -11.62
CA ALA A 12 -11.18 -1.61 -12.11
C ALA A 12 -10.08 -0.82 -11.37
N ARG A 13 -8.82 -1.26 -11.51
CA ARG A 13 -7.63 -0.59 -10.97
C ARG A 13 -7.67 -0.38 -9.44
N VAL A 14 -8.31 -1.28 -8.71
CA VAL A 14 -8.30 -1.37 -7.24
C VAL A 14 -7.92 -2.78 -6.80
N GLU A 15 -7.52 -2.93 -5.54
CA GLU A 15 -7.40 -4.24 -4.90
C GLU A 15 -8.74 -4.62 -4.26
N GLY A 16 -9.07 -5.92 -4.28
CA GLY A 16 -10.37 -6.44 -3.85
C GLY A 16 -11.47 -6.32 -4.91
N GLU A 17 -12.68 -6.68 -4.52
CA GLU A 17 -13.85 -6.73 -5.40
C GLU A 17 -14.97 -5.82 -4.91
N GLY A 18 -15.38 -4.87 -5.76
CA GLY A 18 -16.49 -4.00 -5.46
C GLY A 18 -17.09 -3.29 -6.67
N GLY A 19 -18.22 -2.64 -6.44
CA GLY A 19 -18.97 -1.88 -7.44
C GLY A 19 -19.64 -0.66 -6.81
N ILE A 20 -20.04 0.30 -7.64
CA ILE A 20 -20.74 1.52 -7.19
C ILE A 20 -22.06 1.69 -7.93
N SER A 21 -23.08 2.15 -7.22
CA SER A 21 -24.34 2.59 -7.82
C SER A 21 -24.63 4.02 -7.42
N VAL A 22 -25.01 4.84 -8.40
CA VAL A 22 -25.29 6.26 -8.23
C VAL A 22 -26.69 6.54 -8.78
N LYS A 23 -27.58 7.08 -7.95
CA LYS A 23 -28.90 7.55 -8.38
C LYS A 23 -28.88 9.06 -8.51
N VAL A 24 -29.36 9.53 -9.65
CA VAL A 24 -29.44 10.95 -9.98
C VAL A 24 -30.90 11.31 -10.22
N ARG A 25 -31.38 12.36 -9.58
CA ARG A 25 -32.73 12.91 -9.77
C ARG A 25 -32.63 14.41 -10.02
N ASP A 26 -33.22 14.85 -11.13
CA ASP A 26 -33.22 16.25 -11.55
C ASP A 26 -31.81 16.87 -11.47
N ASP A 27 -30.84 16.16 -12.06
CA ASP A 27 -29.41 16.50 -12.13
C ASP A 27 -28.67 16.61 -10.79
N ARG A 28 -29.26 16.11 -9.69
CA ARG A 28 -28.62 15.99 -8.38
C ARG A 28 -28.41 14.52 -8.01
N VAL A 29 -27.21 14.20 -7.52
CA VAL A 29 -26.93 12.89 -6.91
C VAL A 29 -27.74 12.80 -5.62
N VAL A 30 -28.60 11.78 -5.50
CA VAL A 30 -29.48 11.58 -4.34
C VAL A 30 -29.15 10.34 -3.53
N ASP A 31 -28.35 9.42 -4.09
CA ASP A 31 -27.94 8.19 -3.42
C ASP A 31 -26.65 7.67 -4.09
N VAL A 32 -25.69 7.26 -3.26
CA VAL A 32 -24.44 6.63 -3.69
C VAL A 32 -24.23 5.42 -2.80
N GLN A 33 -24.11 4.23 -3.39
CA GLN A 33 -23.87 2.99 -2.67
C GLN A 33 -22.64 2.30 -3.23
N MET A 34 -21.64 2.09 -2.37
CA MET A 34 -20.52 1.19 -2.63
C MET A 34 -20.88 -0.21 -2.16
N ARG A 35 -20.67 -1.21 -3.01
CA ARG A 35 -20.87 -2.62 -2.71
C ARG A 35 -19.51 -3.28 -2.72
N ILE A 36 -19.07 -3.79 -1.58
CA ILE A 36 -17.89 -4.65 -1.48
C ILE A 36 -18.41 -6.07 -1.41
N PHE A 37 -18.09 -6.88 -2.40
CA PHE A 37 -18.57 -8.26 -2.51
C PHE A 37 -17.43 -9.27 -2.60
N GLU A 38 -16.21 -8.84 -2.30
CA GLU A 38 -15.08 -9.74 -2.08
C GLU A 38 -15.45 -10.82 -1.06
N PRO A 39 -15.20 -12.12 -1.35
CA PRO A 39 -15.61 -13.19 -0.47
C PRO A 39 -14.92 -13.06 0.90
N PRO A 40 -15.68 -13.10 2.01
CA PRO A 40 -15.08 -13.01 3.34
C PRO A 40 -14.17 -14.21 3.58
N ARG A 41 -12.91 -13.92 3.91
CA ARG A 41 -11.86 -14.94 4.19
C ARG A 41 -11.78 -15.33 5.67
N PHE A 42 -12.50 -14.63 6.54
CA PHE A 42 -12.65 -14.93 7.97
C PHE A 42 -11.33 -15.12 8.75
N PHE A 43 -10.31 -14.31 8.46
CA PHE A 43 -9.01 -14.36 9.16
C PHE A 43 -9.16 -14.30 10.69
N GLU A 44 -10.06 -13.47 11.20
CA GLU A 44 -10.28 -13.32 12.65
C GLU A 44 -10.74 -14.63 13.32
N ALA A 45 -11.64 -15.37 12.68
CA ALA A 45 -12.09 -16.67 13.16
C ALA A 45 -10.97 -17.72 13.01
N PHE A 46 -10.27 -17.69 11.87
CA PHE A 46 -9.16 -18.59 11.55
C PHE A 46 -7.96 -18.46 12.50
N LEU A 47 -7.73 -17.26 13.06
CA LEU A 47 -6.65 -16.96 13.99
C LEU A 47 -6.91 -17.48 15.42
N ARG A 48 -8.15 -17.85 15.75
CA ARG A 48 -8.46 -18.43 17.07
C ARG A 48 -7.66 -19.72 17.26
N GLU A 49 -7.12 -19.88 18.47
CA GLU A 49 -6.34 -21.06 18.89
C GLU A 49 -5.03 -21.28 18.10
N ARG A 50 -4.68 -20.37 17.18
CA ARG A 50 -3.38 -20.42 16.48
C ARG A 50 -2.25 -20.04 17.42
N HIS A 51 -1.09 -20.65 17.20
CA HIS A 51 0.09 -20.25 17.96
C HIS A 51 0.50 -18.83 17.54
N PHE A 52 0.83 -17.98 18.52
CA PHE A 52 1.13 -16.57 18.26
C PHE A 52 2.27 -16.36 17.25
N LEU A 53 3.19 -17.32 17.14
CA LEU A 53 4.30 -17.29 16.16
C LEU A 53 3.83 -17.42 14.71
N GLU A 54 2.68 -18.03 14.45
CA GLU A 54 2.13 -18.20 13.11
C GLU A 54 1.36 -16.95 12.63
N VAL A 55 0.89 -16.12 13.57
CA VAL A 55 -0.03 -15.01 13.29
C VAL A 55 0.57 -13.96 12.33
N PRO A 56 1.84 -13.53 12.45
CA PRO A 56 2.42 -12.60 11.48
C PRO A 56 2.39 -13.19 10.07
N ASP A 57 2.78 -14.46 9.90
CA ASP A 57 2.73 -15.10 8.60
C ASP A 57 1.31 -15.19 8.06
N ILE A 58 0.36 -15.67 8.86
CA ILE A 58 -1.05 -15.78 8.44
C ILE A 58 -1.58 -14.41 7.98
N THR A 59 -1.43 -13.37 8.80
CA THR A 59 -2.01 -12.04 8.53
C THR A 59 -1.38 -11.35 7.32
N ALA A 60 -0.13 -11.67 6.97
CA ALA A 60 0.49 -11.19 5.73
C ALA A 60 -0.27 -11.58 4.47
N ARG A 61 -1.13 -12.62 4.52
CA ARG A 61 -1.93 -13.10 3.38
C ARG A 61 -3.28 -12.39 3.28
N ILE A 62 -3.55 -11.40 4.14
CA ILE A 62 -4.76 -10.57 4.03
C ILE A 62 -4.70 -9.73 2.75
N CYS A 63 -3.54 -9.14 2.41
CA CYS A 63 -3.37 -8.38 1.17
C CYS A 63 -1.97 -8.60 0.61
N GLY A 64 -1.86 -8.79 -0.71
CA GLY A 64 -0.57 -8.94 -1.39
C GLY A 64 0.18 -7.62 -1.63
N ILE A 65 -0.50 -6.48 -1.52
CA ILE A 65 0.08 -5.15 -1.73
C ILE A 65 0.62 -4.57 -0.41
N CYS A 66 -0.11 -4.73 0.69
CA CYS A 66 0.28 -4.21 2.01
C CYS A 66 0.53 -5.28 3.09
N PRO A 67 1.27 -6.37 2.80
CA PRO A 67 1.46 -7.45 3.77
C PRO A 67 2.22 -7.04 5.03
N VAL A 68 3.15 -6.09 4.95
CA VAL A 68 3.95 -5.60 6.08
C VAL A 68 3.07 -4.90 7.08
N ALA A 69 2.08 -4.11 6.64
CA ALA A 69 1.12 -3.46 7.53
C ALA A 69 0.42 -4.47 8.46
N TYR A 70 -0.06 -5.60 7.89
CA TYR A 70 -0.69 -6.66 8.67
C TYR A 70 0.32 -7.39 9.58
N GLN A 71 1.49 -7.73 9.07
CA GLN A 71 2.55 -8.40 9.84
C GLN A 71 3.01 -7.58 11.04
N MET A 72 3.26 -6.29 10.84
CA MET A 72 3.73 -5.39 11.89
C MET A 72 2.64 -5.15 12.93
N SER A 73 1.39 -4.99 12.50
CA SER A 73 0.25 -4.86 13.41
C SER A 73 0.10 -6.11 14.29
N ALA A 74 0.20 -7.30 13.69
CA ALA A 74 0.18 -8.57 14.43
C ALA A 74 1.34 -8.68 15.43
N CYS A 75 2.58 -8.41 14.98
CA CYS A 75 3.75 -8.45 15.87
C CYS A 75 3.62 -7.47 17.04
N GLN A 76 3.22 -6.22 16.78
CA GLN A 76 3.08 -5.19 17.81
C GLN A 76 1.97 -5.53 18.81
N ALA A 77 0.82 -6.05 18.34
CA ALA A 77 -0.26 -6.49 19.21
C ALA A 77 0.19 -7.63 20.15
N ILE A 78 0.91 -8.62 19.61
CA ILE A 78 1.44 -9.75 20.38
C ILE A 78 2.52 -9.30 21.36
N GLU A 79 3.43 -8.43 20.92
CA GLU A 79 4.48 -7.84 21.77
C GLU A 79 3.89 -7.06 22.93
N ALA A 80 2.85 -6.26 22.68
CA ALA A 80 2.11 -5.55 23.72
C ALA A 80 1.47 -6.54 24.71
N ALA A 81 0.84 -7.62 24.22
CA ALA A 81 0.22 -8.64 25.07
C ALA A 81 1.23 -9.36 25.98
N PHE A 82 2.46 -9.58 25.51
CA PHE A 82 3.54 -10.21 26.28
C PHE A 82 4.44 -9.22 27.03
N GLY A 83 4.22 -7.91 26.93
CA GLY A 83 5.09 -6.89 27.52
C GLY A 83 6.50 -6.84 26.93
N VAL A 84 6.68 -7.30 25.69
CA VAL A 84 7.96 -7.32 24.99
C VAL A 84 8.34 -5.91 24.54
N ARG A 85 9.54 -5.46 24.91
CA ARG A 85 10.12 -4.19 24.43
C ARG A 85 11.13 -4.46 23.33
N VAL A 86 10.85 -3.90 22.16
CA VAL A 86 11.74 -3.99 20.99
C VAL A 86 12.75 -2.85 21.04
N ASN A 87 14.03 -3.17 20.82
CA ASN A 87 15.11 -2.17 20.82
C ASN A 87 15.05 -1.24 19.59
N SER A 88 15.78 -0.12 19.64
CA SER A 88 15.77 0.89 18.58
C SER A 88 16.23 0.35 17.23
N GLY A 89 17.30 -0.47 17.18
CA GLY A 89 17.80 -1.02 15.92
C GLY A 89 16.81 -1.93 15.19
N ILE A 90 16.02 -2.72 15.93
CA ILE A 90 14.95 -3.54 15.34
C ILE A 90 13.79 -2.66 14.86
N ARG A 91 13.45 -1.61 15.61
CA ARG A 91 12.43 -0.62 15.20
C ARG A 91 12.84 0.11 13.91
N ASP A 92 14.10 0.50 13.79
CA ASP A 92 14.65 1.11 12.56
C ASP A 92 14.54 0.15 11.36
N LEU A 93 14.86 -1.14 11.55
CA LEU A 93 14.69 -2.16 10.51
C LEU A 93 13.23 -2.39 10.13
N ARG A 94 12.29 -2.33 11.09
CA ARG A 94 10.85 -2.39 10.80
C ARG A 94 10.38 -1.17 10.01
N ARG A 95 10.85 0.03 10.38
CA ARG A 95 10.58 1.25 9.62
C ARG A 95 11.15 1.18 8.21
N LEU A 96 12.35 0.62 8.05
CA LEU A 96 12.96 0.39 6.74
C LEU A 96 12.15 -0.58 5.89
N LEU A 97 11.62 -1.66 6.49
CA LEU A 97 10.72 -2.60 5.81
C LEU A 97 9.43 -1.91 5.36
N PHE A 98 8.80 -1.12 6.23
CA PHE A 98 7.62 -0.32 5.89
C PHE A 98 7.89 0.69 4.77
N ALA A 99 9.03 1.36 4.80
CA ALA A 99 9.41 2.29 3.73
C ALA A 99 9.55 1.57 2.38
N GLY A 100 10.03 0.31 2.37
CA GLY A 100 10.04 -0.54 1.19
C GLY A 100 8.64 -0.78 0.63
N GLU A 101 7.70 -1.19 1.48
CA GLU A 101 6.29 -1.37 1.12
C GLU A 101 5.66 -0.05 0.63
N TRP A 102 5.91 1.08 1.28
CA TRP A 102 5.35 2.37 0.87
C TRP A 102 5.87 2.83 -0.49
N ILE A 103 7.19 2.72 -0.74
CA ILE A 103 7.79 3.07 -2.04
C ILE A 103 7.17 2.20 -3.14
N GLU A 104 7.02 0.90 -2.87
CA GLU A 104 6.40 -0.06 -3.78
C GLU A 104 4.94 0.29 -4.06
N SER A 105 4.15 0.36 -3.01
CA SER A 105 2.69 0.47 -3.07
C SER A 105 2.27 1.83 -3.62
N HIS A 106 2.89 2.92 -3.19
CA HIS A 106 2.58 4.25 -3.72
C HIS A 106 3.06 4.43 -5.16
N GLY A 107 4.23 3.86 -5.50
CA GLY A 107 4.70 3.82 -6.88
C GLY A 107 3.72 3.07 -7.80
N LEU A 108 3.23 1.91 -7.37
CA LEU A 108 2.20 1.15 -8.09
C LEU A 108 0.91 1.97 -8.21
N HIS A 109 0.39 2.48 -7.10
CA HIS A 109 -0.89 3.19 -7.05
C HIS A 109 -0.90 4.44 -7.93
N ILE A 110 0.09 5.33 -7.77
CA ILE A 110 0.12 6.60 -8.49
C ILE A 110 0.21 6.36 -10.00
N TYR A 111 1.14 5.51 -10.46
CA TYR A 111 1.45 5.40 -11.88
C TYR A 111 0.55 4.41 -12.63
N MET A 112 0.19 3.28 -12.02
CA MET A 112 -0.51 2.21 -12.71
C MET A 112 -2.01 2.22 -12.44
N LEU A 113 -2.43 2.73 -11.27
CA LEU A 113 -3.83 2.68 -10.85
C LEU A 113 -4.52 4.04 -11.02
N HIS A 114 -3.90 5.15 -10.61
CA HIS A 114 -4.58 6.43 -10.48
C HIS A 114 -4.33 7.39 -11.66
N ALA A 115 -3.08 7.52 -12.12
CA ALA A 115 -2.73 8.42 -13.22
C ALA A 115 -3.52 8.20 -14.53
N PRO A 116 -3.89 6.98 -14.95
CA PRO A 116 -4.72 6.78 -16.14
C PRO A 116 -6.04 7.56 -16.09
N ASP A 117 -6.69 7.68 -14.93
CA ASP A 117 -7.96 8.43 -14.80
C ASP A 117 -7.79 9.91 -15.14
N PHE A 118 -6.74 10.53 -14.63
CA PHE A 118 -6.48 11.96 -14.83
C PHE A 118 -6.05 12.30 -16.25
N LEU A 119 -5.42 11.34 -16.93
CA LEU A 119 -4.86 11.54 -18.26
C LEU A 119 -5.73 10.94 -19.37
N GLY A 120 -6.88 10.35 -19.02
CA GLY A 120 -7.86 9.82 -19.98
C GLY A 120 -7.48 8.49 -20.61
N TYR A 121 -6.69 7.66 -19.92
CA TYR A 121 -6.30 6.32 -20.37
C TYR A 121 -7.10 5.23 -19.65
N GLU A 122 -7.37 4.12 -20.35
CA GLU A 122 -8.08 2.97 -19.75
C GLU A 122 -7.23 2.24 -18.70
N ASP A 123 -5.92 2.17 -18.95
CA ASP A 123 -4.95 1.44 -18.12
C ASP A 123 -3.52 2.03 -18.22
N GLY A 124 -2.64 1.52 -17.37
CA GLY A 124 -1.23 1.92 -17.33
C GLY A 124 -0.40 1.50 -18.55
N LEU A 125 -0.84 0.52 -19.35
CA LEU A 125 -0.13 0.08 -20.57
C LEU A 125 -0.37 1.06 -21.71
N GLN A 126 -1.59 1.57 -21.84
CA GLN A 126 -1.90 2.63 -22.80
C GLN A 126 -1.18 3.93 -22.41
N LEU A 127 -1.21 4.30 -21.13
CA LEU A 127 -0.45 5.42 -20.59
C LEU A 127 1.05 5.31 -20.93
N ALA A 128 1.62 4.10 -20.87
CA ALA A 128 3.05 3.87 -21.13
C ALA A 128 3.48 4.16 -22.58
N LYS A 129 2.55 4.18 -23.54
CA LYS A 129 2.86 4.50 -24.95
C LYS A 129 3.21 5.98 -25.11
N ASP A 130 2.46 6.85 -24.43
CA ASP A 130 2.58 8.30 -24.56
C ASP A 130 3.42 8.92 -23.42
N HIS A 131 3.44 8.29 -22.25
CA HIS A 131 4.18 8.72 -21.06
C HIS A 131 5.20 7.66 -20.58
N PRO A 132 6.08 7.14 -21.45
CA PRO A 132 6.98 6.02 -21.12
C PRO A 132 7.93 6.34 -19.96
N ASP A 133 8.41 7.57 -19.85
CA ASP A 133 9.38 7.94 -18.81
C ASP A 133 8.73 8.03 -17.42
N ALA A 134 7.47 8.50 -17.35
CA ALA A 134 6.69 8.50 -16.12
C ALA A 134 6.45 7.06 -15.65
N VAL A 135 5.97 6.19 -16.54
CA VAL A 135 5.71 4.78 -16.20
C VAL A 135 7.00 4.05 -15.81
N LYS A 136 8.11 4.25 -16.54
CA LYS A 136 9.42 3.69 -16.17
C LYS A 136 9.90 4.16 -14.78
N ARG A 137 9.67 5.43 -14.44
CA ARG A 137 9.99 5.97 -13.10
C ARG A 137 9.17 5.26 -12.03
N GLY A 138 7.85 5.10 -12.23
CA GLY A 138 6.96 4.36 -11.33
C GLY A 138 7.37 2.90 -11.15
N LEU A 139 7.64 2.19 -12.25
CA LEU A 139 8.09 0.79 -12.20
C LEU A 139 9.46 0.63 -11.53
N LYS A 140 10.38 1.58 -11.72
CA LYS A 140 11.68 1.56 -11.05
C LYS A 140 11.57 1.87 -9.55
N LEU A 141 10.68 2.80 -9.14
CA LEU A 141 10.34 3.00 -7.74
C LEU A 141 9.78 1.70 -7.14
N LYS A 142 8.79 1.09 -7.82
CA LYS A 142 8.20 -0.19 -7.38
C LYS A 142 9.25 -1.27 -7.17
N LYS A 143 10.16 -1.42 -8.14
CA LYS A 143 11.26 -2.38 -8.08
C LYS A 143 12.19 -2.12 -6.88
N ILE A 144 12.55 -0.87 -6.61
CA ILE A 144 13.42 -0.52 -5.47
C ILE A 144 12.72 -0.81 -4.13
N GLY A 145 11.42 -0.54 -4.02
CA GLY A 145 10.63 -0.91 -2.85
C GLY A 145 10.61 -2.44 -2.62
N ASN A 146 10.34 -3.22 -3.68
CA ASN A 146 10.41 -4.69 -3.66
C ASN A 146 11.78 -5.23 -3.25
N GLU A 147 12.86 -4.66 -3.79
CA GLU A 147 14.24 -5.06 -3.47
C GLU A 147 14.55 -4.77 -2.00
N LEU A 148 14.12 -3.62 -1.46
CA LEU A 148 14.27 -3.32 -0.04
C LEU A 148 13.49 -4.30 0.85
N MET A 149 12.26 -4.62 0.47
CA MET A 149 11.46 -5.64 1.16
C MET A 149 12.12 -7.01 1.10
N THR A 150 12.78 -7.37 -0.01
CA THR A 150 13.53 -8.63 -0.11
C THR A 150 14.76 -8.63 0.79
N ILE A 151 15.52 -7.53 0.84
CA ILE A 151 16.73 -7.41 1.68
C ILE A 151 16.38 -7.53 3.18
N VAL A 152 15.31 -6.88 3.63
CA VAL A 152 14.95 -6.82 5.05
C VAL A 152 13.97 -7.94 5.44
N GLY A 153 12.98 -8.20 4.60
CA GLY A 153 11.88 -9.12 4.84
C GLY A 153 12.07 -10.52 4.25
N GLY A 154 13.12 -10.74 3.45
CA GLY A 154 13.45 -12.02 2.81
C GLY A 154 12.67 -12.32 1.52
N ARG A 155 11.51 -11.67 1.31
CA ARG A 155 10.68 -11.75 0.10
C ARG A 155 10.03 -10.40 -0.15
N GLU A 156 9.83 -10.06 -1.42
CA GLU A 156 9.09 -8.86 -1.82
C GLU A 156 7.59 -8.94 -1.51
N ILE A 157 6.98 -10.12 -1.64
CA ILE A 157 5.55 -10.32 -1.32
C ILE A 157 5.46 -11.36 -0.21
N HIS A 158 4.66 -11.04 0.81
CA HIS A 158 4.50 -11.81 2.04
C HIS A 158 5.87 -12.13 2.68
N PRO A 159 6.56 -11.11 3.25
CA PRO A 159 7.85 -11.29 3.90
C PRO A 159 7.84 -12.44 4.92
N VAL A 160 8.94 -13.18 5.02
CA VAL A 160 9.05 -14.38 5.90
C VAL A 160 10.11 -14.22 6.98
N ASN A 161 10.82 -13.09 6.99
CA ASN A 161 11.90 -12.83 7.94
C ASN A 161 11.43 -12.15 9.24
N VAL A 162 10.19 -11.64 9.27
CA VAL A 162 9.60 -10.98 10.43
C VAL A 162 9.23 -12.02 11.50
N ARG A 163 9.48 -11.70 12.77
CA ARG A 163 8.98 -12.46 13.91
C ARG A 163 8.60 -11.56 15.08
N VAL A 164 7.83 -12.11 16.02
CA VAL A 164 7.61 -11.48 17.33
C VAL A 164 8.95 -11.23 18.00
N GLY A 165 9.21 -9.99 18.40
CA GLY A 165 10.47 -9.52 18.97
C GLY A 165 11.54 -9.08 17.95
N GLY A 166 11.31 -9.22 16.63
CA GLY A 166 12.21 -8.68 15.61
C GLY A 166 12.24 -9.46 14.30
N PHE A 167 13.42 -9.98 13.95
CA PHE A 167 13.66 -10.70 12.68
C PHE A 167 14.34 -12.05 12.94
N TYR A 168 14.13 -13.04 12.06
CA TYR A 168 14.85 -14.32 12.11
C TYR A 168 16.33 -14.14 11.72
N ARG A 169 16.60 -13.28 10.73
CA ARG A 169 17.94 -12.92 10.27
C ARG A 169 18.06 -11.42 10.06
N LEU A 170 19.14 -10.81 10.52
CA LEU A 170 19.42 -9.41 10.20
C LEU A 170 20.09 -9.29 8.82
N PRO A 171 19.78 -8.25 8.03
CA PRO A 171 20.50 -7.98 6.78
C PRO A 171 21.96 -7.64 7.08
N ASP A 172 22.85 -8.02 6.17
CA ASP A 172 24.26 -7.65 6.24
C ASP A 172 24.46 -6.15 5.94
N LEU A 173 25.40 -5.53 6.66
CA LEU A 173 25.66 -4.10 6.52
C LEU A 173 26.22 -3.72 5.14
N ARG A 174 27.00 -4.59 4.49
CA ARG A 174 27.49 -4.33 3.13
C ARG A 174 26.34 -4.34 2.14
N THR A 175 25.38 -5.27 2.29
CA THR A 175 24.16 -5.30 1.47
C THR A 175 23.36 -4.01 1.62
N LEU A 176 23.11 -3.56 2.85
CA LEU A 176 22.40 -2.29 3.09
C LEU A 176 23.15 -1.09 2.51
N LYS A 177 24.47 -1.02 2.70
CA LYS A 177 25.30 0.06 2.16
C LYS A 177 25.28 0.09 0.64
N ALA A 178 25.39 -1.08 -0.01
CA ALA A 178 25.33 -1.19 -1.47
C ALA A 178 24.00 -0.70 -2.05
N PHE A 179 22.90 -0.80 -1.29
CA PHE A 179 21.58 -0.36 -1.72
C PHE A 179 21.34 1.16 -1.58
N THR A 180 22.25 1.88 -0.92
CA THR A 180 22.08 3.31 -0.59
C THR A 180 21.86 4.18 -1.82
N ASP A 181 22.58 3.95 -2.91
CA ASP A 181 22.46 4.79 -4.11
C ASP A 181 21.13 4.57 -4.84
N GLN A 182 20.56 3.36 -4.77
CA GLN A 182 19.21 3.10 -5.25
C GLN A 182 18.17 3.86 -4.41
N LEU A 183 18.34 3.91 -3.09
CA LEU A 183 17.46 4.68 -2.21
C LEU A 183 17.57 6.19 -2.43
N LYS A 184 18.77 6.72 -2.68
CA LYS A 184 18.95 8.14 -3.06
C LYS A 184 18.23 8.46 -4.36
N TRP A 185 18.37 7.59 -5.36
CA TRP A 185 17.63 7.74 -6.61
C TRP A 185 16.12 7.68 -6.37
N ALA A 186 15.64 6.75 -5.54
CA ALA A 186 14.21 6.61 -5.24
C ALA A 186 13.65 7.84 -4.52
N ARG A 187 14.40 8.42 -3.58
CA ARG A 187 14.03 9.70 -2.95
C ARG A 187 13.85 10.80 -3.98
N ASP A 188 14.81 10.98 -4.89
CA ASP A 188 14.76 12.03 -5.89
C ASP A 188 13.61 11.79 -6.90
N ALA A 189 13.41 10.53 -7.29
CA ALA A 189 12.27 10.11 -8.11
C ALA A 189 10.92 10.29 -7.41
N ALA A 190 10.84 10.13 -6.09
CA ALA A 190 9.62 10.38 -5.32
C ALA A 190 9.28 11.89 -5.29
N VAL A 191 10.27 12.76 -5.12
CA VAL A 191 10.07 14.22 -5.23
C VAL A 191 9.57 14.59 -6.62
N GLU A 192 10.16 14.02 -7.66
CA GLU A 192 9.70 14.24 -9.04
C GLU A 192 8.30 13.67 -9.28
N THR A 193 7.96 12.54 -8.64
CA THR A 193 6.60 11.98 -8.68
C THR A 193 5.60 12.96 -8.10
N ILE A 194 5.89 13.58 -6.95
CA ILE A 194 5.02 14.58 -6.33
C ILE A 194 4.82 15.78 -7.26
N ARG A 195 5.90 16.29 -7.87
CA ARG A 195 5.82 17.41 -8.82
C ARG A 195 4.95 17.08 -10.02
N TRP A 196 5.14 15.89 -10.60
CA TRP A 196 4.34 15.44 -11.73
C TRP A 196 2.87 15.24 -11.35
N THR A 197 2.59 14.58 -10.22
CA THR A 197 1.22 14.39 -9.72
C THR A 197 0.53 15.73 -9.49
N ALA A 198 1.24 16.74 -8.98
CA ALA A 198 0.68 18.08 -8.77
C ALA A 198 0.26 18.79 -10.08
N THR A 199 0.69 18.32 -11.25
CA THR A 199 0.24 18.84 -12.56
C THR A 199 -0.98 18.13 -13.12
N LEU A 200 -1.42 17.04 -12.51
CA LEU A 200 -2.61 16.31 -12.96
C LEU A 200 -3.87 17.16 -12.74
N PRO A 201 -4.88 17.05 -13.63
CA PRO A 201 -6.12 17.81 -13.53
C PRO A 201 -7.02 17.30 -12.39
N PHE A 202 -6.65 17.60 -11.14
CA PHE A 202 -7.50 17.36 -9.99
C PHE A 202 -8.73 18.28 -10.03
N PRO A 203 -9.93 17.76 -9.73
CA PRO A 203 -11.11 18.61 -9.58
C PRO A 203 -10.93 19.52 -8.36
N ASP A 204 -11.46 20.75 -8.45
CA ASP A 204 -11.58 21.65 -7.31
C ASP A 204 -12.67 21.09 -6.37
N PHE A 205 -12.24 20.24 -5.44
CA PHE A 205 -13.12 19.46 -4.58
C PHE A 205 -12.58 19.45 -3.15
N GLU A 206 -13.31 20.12 -2.26
CA GLU A 206 -13.09 20.06 -0.82
C GLU A 206 -14.25 19.32 -0.16
N MET A 207 -13.91 18.40 0.76
CA MET A 207 -14.88 17.79 1.66
C MET A 207 -14.51 18.12 3.10
N ASP A 208 -15.52 18.43 3.90
CA ASP A 208 -15.39 18.49 5.35
C ASP A 208 -15.25 17.06 5.89
N PHE A 209 -14.01 16.60 5.99
CA PHE A 209 -13.66 15.26 6.47
C PHE A 209 -12.69 15.34 7.64
N ALA A 210 -12.92 14.52 8.66
CA ALA A 210 -12.00 14.41 9.80
C ALA A 210 -10.80 13.53 9.40
N PHE A 211 -9.67 14.18 9.13
CA PHE A 211 -8.40 13.48 8.92
C PHE A 211 -7.78 13.12 10.27
N VAL A 212 -7.59 11.82 10.51
CA VAL A 212 -6.93 11.29 11.70
C VAL A 212 -5.64 10.58 11.33
N SER A 213 -4.60 10.79 12.14
CA SER A 213 -3.34 10.05 12.02
C SER A 213 -2.83 9.70 13.41
N LEU A 214 -2.15 8.56 13.51
CA LEU A 214 -1.40 8.18 14.70
C LEU A 214 -0.01 8.80 14.61
N ARG A 215 0.49 9.32 15.73
CA ARG A 215 1.84 9.87 15.83
C ARG A 215 2.60 9.15 16.92
N HIS A 216 3.84 8.78 16.63
CA HIS A 216 4.82 8.39 17.63
C HIS A 216 5.72 9.60 17.94
N PRO A 217 6.20 9.81 19.18
CA PRO A 217 7.08 10.95 19.49
C PRO A 217 8.31 11.07 18.59
N ASP A 218 8.85 9.91 18.18
CA ASP A 218 10.11 9.79 17.44
C ASP A 218 9.94 9.29 15.98
N GLU A 219 8.70 9.14 15.47
CA GLU A 219 8.44 8.62 14.11
C GLU A 219 7.49 9.48 13.28
#